data_AF-A0A968MV23-F1
#
_entry.id   AF-A0A968MV23-F1
#
_cell.length_a   1.000
_cell.length_b   1.000
_cell.length_c   1.000
_cell.angle_alpha   90.00
_cell.angle_beta   90.00
_cell.angle_gamma   90.00
#
_symmetry.space_group_name_H-M   'P 1'
#
loop_
_entity.id
_entity.type
_entity.pdbx_description
1 polymer ?
#
loop_
_entity_poly.entity_id
_entity_poly.type
_entity_poly.pdbx_seq_one_letter_code
_entity_poly.pdbx_strand_id
1 'polypeptide(L)'
;MNFQQEMLSLKIKKRTKYRTQRKGYDRYQLRRKYLVNALSRSNILPNESLKGLDKLSLWGLRSNAAKQKILLEELGRVFLHLNQKRGYKSSRSDANLDKKDTEYVQLVKSRHQKILELGLTIGQYFYQQLKEDDTYRIKEQIFPREAYIDEFDAIITEQKKHYP
;
A
#
# COMPACT_ATOMS: atom_id res chain seq x y z
N MET A 1 17.63 -41.36 1.44
CA MET A 1 16.44 -40.48 1.52
C MET A 1 15.61 -40.71 0.27
N ASN A 2 14.29 -40.89 0.40
CA ASN A 2 13.43 -41.49 -0.63
C ASN A 2 12.94 -40.45 -1.65
N PHE A 3 13.40 -40.54 -2.91
CA PHE A 3 13.07 -39.65 -4.04
C PHE A 3 11.54 -39.43 -4.21
N GLN A 4 10.74 -40.44 -3.90
CA GLN A 4 9.28 -40.34 -3.97
C GLN A 4 8.69 -39.40 -2.90
N GLN A 5 9.26 -39.36 -1.69
CA GLN A 5 8.85 -38.44 -0.62
C GLN A 5 9.19 -36.99 -0.98
N GLU A 6 10.34 -36.74 -1.59
CA GLU A 6 10.74 -35.41 -2.06
C GLU A 6 9.80 -34.88 -3.16
N MET A 7 9.48 -35.72 -4.14
CA MET A 7 8.54 -35.38 -5.22
C MET A 7 7.13 -35.06 -4.70
N LEU A 8 6.65 -35.80 -3.70
CA LEU A 8 5.36 -35.53 -3.05
C LEU A 8 5.37 -34.21 -2.28
N SER A 9 6.44 -33.95 -1.50
CA SER A 9 6.64 -32.69 -0.78
C SER A 9 6.63 -31.49 -1.72
N LEU A 10 7.31 -31.59 -2.87
CA LEU A 10 7.31 -30.55 -3.90
C LEU A 10 5.91 -30.30 -4.49
N LYS A 11 5.14 -31.36 -4.78
CA LYS A 11 3.76 -31.24 -5.26
C LYS A 11 2.86 -30.52 -4.25
N ILE A 12 2.96 -30.88 -2.96
CA ILE A 12 2.18 -30.25 -1.89
C ILE A 12 2.57 -28.77 -1.73
N LYS A 13 3.87 -28.45 -1.77
CA LYS A 13 4.38 -27.06 -1.74
C LYS A 13 3.81 -26.25 -2.91
N LYS A 14 3.83 -26.78 -4.14
CA LYS A 14 3.24 -26.13 -5.32
C LYS A 14 1.74 -25.89 -5.15
N ARG A 15 0.97 -26.91 -4.75
CA ARG A 15 -0.48 -26.79 -4.50
C ARG A 15 -0.78 -25.70 -3.46
N THR A 16 -0.03 -25.69 -2.36
CA THR A 16 -0.18 -24.69 -1.30
C THR A 16 0.13 -23.29 -1.82
N LYS A 17 1.22 -23.12 -2.58
CA LYS A 17 1.59 -21.85 -3.21
C LYS A 17 0.48 -21.30 -4.10
N TYR A 18 -0.12 -22.12 -4.98
CA TYR A 18 -1.20 -21.68 -5.85
C TYR A 18 -2.50 -21.38 -5.10
N ARG A 19 -2.84 -22.20 -4.09
CA ARG A 19 -4.01 -21.94 -3.23
C ARG A 19 -3.90 -20.60 -2.51
N THR A 20 -2.73 -20.29 -1.94
CA THR A 20 -2.49 -19.02 -1.24
C THR A 20 -2.58 -17.83 -2.17
N GLN A 21 -2.03 -17.93 -3.39
CA GLN A 21 -2.14 -16.88 -4.41
C GLN A 21 -3.60 -16.59 -4.77
N ARG A 22 -4.41 -17.63 -5.06
CA ARG A 22 -5.84 -17.46 -5.37
C ARG A 22 -6.60 -16.79 -4.22
N LYS A 23 -6.46 -17.31 -3.00
CA LYS A 23 -7.06 -16.69 -1.81
C LYS A 23 -6.65 -15.23 -1.63
N GLY A 24 -5.39 -14.90 -1.92
CA GLY A 24 -4.87 -13.54 -1.87
C GLY A 24 -5.57 -12.63 -2.89
N TYR A 25 -5.75 -13.13 -4.12
CA TYR A 25 -6.44 -12.42 -5.19
C TYR A 25 -7.93 -12.22 -4.89
N ASP A 26 -8.64 -13.25 -4.42
CA ASP A 26 -10.05 -13.15 -4.07
C ASP A 26 -10.28 -12.11 -2.96
N ARG A 27 -9.41 -12.11 -1.93
CA ARG A 27 -9.44 -11.11 -0.85
C ARG A 27 -9.08 -9.71 -1.34
N TYR A 28 -8.26 -9.59 -2.38
CA TYR A 28 -7.98 -8.31 -3.02
C TYR A 28 -9.22 -7.78 -3.72
N GLN A 29 -9.89 -8.60 -4.55
CA GLN A 29 -11.12 -8.23 -5.23
C GLN A 29 -12.22 -7.84 -4.23
N LEU A 30 -12.43 -8.64 -3.18
CA LEU A 30 -13.45 -8.37 -2.17
C LEU A 30 -13.19 -7.05 -1.44
N ARG A 31 -11.93 -6.79 -1.05
CA ARG A 31 -11.56 -5.52 -0.39
C ARG A 31 -11.77 -4.32 -1.32
N ARG A 32 -11.44 -4.47 -2.61
CA ARG A 32 -11.66 -3.41 -3.60
C ARG A 32 -13.15 -3.15 -3.81
N LYS A 33 -13.98 -4.20 -3.87
CA LYS A 33 -15.44 -4.11 -3.94
C LYS A 33 -16.01 -3.34 -2.75
N TYR A 34 -15.60 -3.67 -1.53
CA TYR A 34 -16.05 -2.94 -0.34
C TYR A 34 -15.67 -1.46 -0.36
N LEU A 35 -14.44 -1.15 -0.78
CA LEU A 35 -14.03 0.25 -0.91
C LEU A 35 -14.86 0.98 -1.97
N VAL A 36 -15.01 0.42 -3.17
CA VAL A 36 -15.80 1.04 -4.24
C VAL A 36 -17.24 1.29 -3.80
N ASN A 37 -17.86 0.34 -3.09
CA ASN A 37 -19.20 0.52 -2.53
C ASN A 37 -19.25 1.67 -1.50
N ALA A 38 -18.25 1.80 -0.63
CA ALA A 38 -18.16 2.91 0.32
C ALA A 38 -18.01 4.25 -0.39
N LEU A 39 -17.10 4.36 -1.37
CA LEU A 39 -16.90 5.58 -2.15
C LEU A 39 -18.16 5.97 -2.94
N SER A 40 -18.88 5.00 -3.48
CA SER A 40 -20.13 5.22 -4.20
C SER A 40 -21.22 5.80 -3.31
N ARG A 41 -21.38 5.28 -2.10
CA ARG A 41 -22.37 5.78 -1.12
C ARG A 41 -22.08 7.21 -0.68
N SER A 42 -20.80 7.59 -0.65
CA SER A 42 -20.36 8.95 -0.30
C SER A 42 -20.21 9.88 -1.51
N ASN A 43 -20.56 9.43 -2.72
CA ASN A 43 -20.43 10.19 -3.97
C ASN A 43 -19.01 10.75 -4.23
N ILE A 44 -17.97 9.96 -3.93
CA ILE A 44 -16.55 10.34 -4.11
C ILE A 44 -15.82 9.40 -5.06
N LEU A 45 -16.53 8.72 -5.96
CA LEU A 45 -15.89 7.86 -6.95
C LEU A 45 -15.06 8.71 -7.93
N PRO A 46 -13.85 8.26 -8.30
CA PRO A 46 -13.07 8.96 -9.30
C PRO A 46 -13.72 8.82 -10.69
N ASN A 47 -13.67 9.89 -11.46
CA ASN A 47 -13.99 9.88 -12.88
C ASN A 47 -13.01 9.00 -13.70
N GLU A 48 -13.31 8.81 -14.98
CA GLU A 48 -12.48 8.01 -15.89
C GLU A 48 -11.08 8.61 -16.12
N SER A 49 -10.95 9.94 -16.18
CA SER A 49 -9.65 10.59 -16.45
C SER A 49 -8.64 10.33 -15.32
N LEU A 50 -9.12 10.24 -14.07
CA LEU A 50 -8.29 9.92 -12.90
C LEU A 50 -7.80 8.46 -12.87
N LYS A 51 -8.41 7.54 -13.62
CA LYS A 51 -7.97 6.14 -13.67
C LYS A 51 -6.65 5.97 -14.43
N GLY A 52 -6.43 6.81 -15.45
CA GLY A 52 -5.27 6.76 -16.36
C GLY A 52 -4.10 7.66 -15.99
N LEU A 53 -4.07 8.26 -14.79
CA LEU A 53 -3.00 9.17 -14.38
C LEU A 53 -1.61 8.55 -14.53
N ASP A 54 -0.66 9.38 -15.00
CA ASP A 54 0.74 9.05 -15.00
C ASP A 54 1.28 8.90 -13.56
N LYS A 55 2.47 8.32 -13.46
CA LYS A 55 3.09 8.00 -12.17
C LYS A 55 3.29 9.27 -11.33
N LEU A 56 3.83 10.34 -11.91
CA LEU A 56 4.17 11.57 -11.19
C LEU A 56 2.89 12.22 -10.65
N SER A 57 1.86 12.36 -11.49
CA SER A 57 0.57 12.93 -11.09
C SER A 57 -0.13 12.10 -10.01
N LEU A 58 -0.12 10.77 -10.12
CA LEU A 58 -0.74 9.90 -9.11
C LEU A 58 -0.10 10.05 -7.72
N TRP A 59 1.23 10.16 -7.66
CA TRP A 59 1.94 10.40 -6.40
C TRP A 59 1.81 11.85 -5.93
N GLY A 60 1.75 12.80 -6.87
CA GLY A 60 1.42 14.20 -6.59
C GLY A 60 0.06 14.36 -5.92
N LEU A 61 -0.98 13.66 -6.40
CA LEU A 61 -2.29 13.64 -5.78
C LEU A 61 -2.23 13.17 -4.31
N ARG A 62 -1.49 12.09 -4.03
CA ARG A 62 -1.30 11.60 -2.64
C ARG A 62 -0.55 12.59 -1.76
N SER A 63 0.50 13.21 -2.31
CA SER A 63 1.27 14.25 -1.62
C SER A 63 0.37 15.43 -1.24
N ASN A 64 -0.44 15.91 -2.20
CA ASN A 64 -1.32 17.05 -2.01
C ASN A 64 -2.46 16.73 -1.05
N ALA A 65 -3.04 15.52 -1.12
CA ALA A 65 -4.11 15.08 -0.23
C ALA A 65 -3.75 15.17 1.27
N ALA A 66 -2.47 15.10 1.61
CA ALA A 66 -1.96 15.22 2.99
C ALA A 66 -1.55 16.65 3.38
N LYS A 67 -1.65 17.63 2.47
CA LYS A 67 -1.19 19.02 2.70
C LYS A 67 -2.25 20.08 2.45
N GLN A 68 -3.16 19.83 1.51
CA GLN A 68 -4.11 20.83 1.05
C GLN A 68 -5.40 20.16 0.55
N LYS A 69 -6.46 20.95 0.36
CA LYS A 69 -7.70 20.50 -0.26
C LYS A 69 -7.45 19.93 -1.66
N ILE A 70 -8.01 18.76 -1.93
CA ILE A 70 -8.11 18.16 -3.27
C ILE A 70 -9.57 17.82 -3.55
N LEU A 71 -9.97 17.64 -4.81
CA LEU A 71 -11.35 17.31 -5.17
C LEU A 71 -11.78 15.95 -4.59
N LEU A 72 -13.08 15.79 -4.34
CA LEU A 72 -13.63 14.52 -3.80
C LEU A 72 -13.35 13.32 -4.71
N GLU A 73 -13.43 13.51 -6.03
CA GLU A 73 -13.11 12.46 -7.01
C GLU A 73 -11.61 12.07 -6.96
N GLU A 74 -10.73 13.06 -6.81
CA GLU A 74 -9.29 12.86 -6.62
C GLU A 74 -8.99 12.10 -5.33
N LEU A 75 -9.70 12.44 -4.25
CA LEU A 75 -9.60 11.75 -2.97
C LEU A 75 -10.03 10.28 -3.09
N GLY A 76 -11.11 10.02 -3.83
CA GLY A 76 -11.51 8.66 -4.21
C GLY A 76 -10.40 7.90 -4.94
N ARG A 77 -9.72 8.56 -5.89
CA ARG A 77 -8.58 7.96 -6.60
C ARG A 77 -7.43 7.60 -5.65
N VAL A 78 -7.11 8.49 -4.72
CA VAL A 78 -6.09 8.28 -3.67
C VAL A 78 -6.42 7.06 -2.82
N PHE A 79 -7.66 6.93 -2.34
CA PHE A 79 -8.08 5.77 -1.54
C PHE A 79 -8.01 4.46 -2.34
N LEU A 80 -8.39 4.46 -3.62
CA LEU A 80 -8.23 3.28 -4.47
C LEU A 80 -6.77 2.89 -4.64
N HIS A 81 -5.85 3.85 -4.68
CA HIS A 81 -4.41 3.59 -4.78
C HIS A 81 -3.83 3.02 -3.48
N LEU A 82 -4.17 3.59 -2.32
CA LEU A 82 -3.81 3.04 -0.99
C LEU A 82 -4.35 1.61 -0.79
N ASN A 83 -5.57 1.34 -1.27
CA ASN A 83 -6.16 0.01 -1.20
C ASN A 83 -5.43 -1.03 -2.06
N GLN A 84 -4.92 -0.59 -3.22
CA GLN A 84 -4.15 -1.42 -4.15
C GLN A 84 -2.80 -1.81 -3.57
N LYS A 85 -2.10 -0.84 -2.98
CA LYS A 85 -0.78 -1.02 -2.36
C LYS A 85 -0.85 -0.59 -0.91
N ARG A 86 -1.03 -1.57 -0.03
CA ARG A 86 -1.26 -1.37 1.41
C ARG A 86 -0.07 -1.77 2.29
N GLY A 87 1.14 -1.87 1.73
CA GLY A 87 2.33 -2.21 2.51
C GLY A 87 2.40 -3.63 3.08
N TYR A 88 3.56 -3.92 3.66
CA TYR A 88 3.89 -5.18 4.30
C TYR A 88 3.33 -5.24 5.73
N LYS A 89 2.57 -6.28 6.05
CA LYS A 89 2.12 -6.54 7.42
C LYS A 89 2.95 -7.70 7.97
N SER A 90 3.70 -7.44 9.03
CA SER A 90 4.44 -8.50 9.73
C SER A 90 3.48 -9.56 10.26
N SER A 91 3.85 -10.84 10.12
CA SER A 91 3.15 -11.96 10.74
C SER A 91 3.69 -12.29 12.13
N ARG A 92 4.53 -11.42 12.72
CA ARG A 92 5.01 -11.59 14.10
C ARG A 92 3.82 -11.64 15.05
N SER A 93 3.88 -12.59 15.94
CA SER A 93 2.97 -12.83 17.06
C SER A 93 3.78 -12.80 18.35
N ASP A 94 3.12 -12.67 19.50
CA ASP A 94 3.78 -12.63 20.81
C ASP A 94 4.75 -13.81 21.02
N ALA A 95 4.39 -15.00 20.52
CA ALA A 95 5.23 -16.21 20.56
C ALA A 95 6.57 -16.14 19.78
N ASN A 96 6.85 -15.08 19.02
CA ASN A 96 8.08 -14.94 18.23
C ASN A 96 8.73 -13.55 18.37
N LEU A 97 8.40 -12.80 19.44
CA LEU A 97 8.96 -11.48 19.69
C LEU A 97 10.48 -11.51 19.88
N ASP A 98 10.98 -12.54 20.58
CA ASP A 98 12.41 -12.68 20.92
C ASP A 98 13.28 -13.07 19.72
N LYS A 99 12.69 -13.46 18.59
CA LYS A 99 13.45 -13.78 17.37
C LYS A 99 13.92 -12.49 16.71
N LYS A 100 15.18 -12.45 16.27
CA LYS A 100 15.70 -11.32 15.50
C LYS A 100 14.94 -11.14 14.18
N ASP A 101 14.73 -9.89 13.79
CA ASP A 101 14.14 -9.57 12.49
C ASP A 101 15.06 -10.06 11.37
N THR A 102 14.47 -10.62 10.32
CA THR A 102 15.19 -10.87 9.06
C THR A 102 15.60 -9.54 8.45
N GLU A 103 16.69 -9.51 7.69
CA GLU A 103 17.18 -8.33 6.97
C GLU A 103 16.08 -7.62 6.16
N TYR A 104 15.21 -8.38 5.48
CA TYR A 104 14.08 -7.82 4.75
C TYR A 104 13.13 -7.00 5.63
N VAL A 105 12.80 -7.50 6.83
CA VAL A 105 11.90 -6.80 7.76
C VAL A 105 12.57 -5.56 8.33
N GLN A 106 13.87 -5.64 8.64
CA GLN A 106 14.66 -4.49 9.07
C GLN A 106 14.68 -3.40 8.00
N LEU A 107 14.90 -3.78 6.72
CA LEU A 107 14.88 -2.85 5.58
C LEU A 107 13.51 -2.19 5.37
N VAL A 108 12.40 -2.93 5.55
CA VAL A 108 11.06 -2.35 5.46
C VAL A 108 10.84 -1.34 6.60
N LYS A 109 11.26 -1.67 7.84
CA LYS A 109 11.14 -0.77 8.99
C LYS A 109 12.01 0.49 8.84
N SER A 110 13.24 0.36 8.35
CA SER A 110 14.15 1.50 8.19
C SER A 110 13.63 2.54 7.20
N ARG A 111 12.89 2.11 6.16
CA ARG A 111 12.21 3.05 5.24
C ARG A 111 11.15 3.90 5.94
N HIS A 112 10.37 3.29 6.84
CA HIS A 112 9.38 4.04 7.62
C HIS A 112 10.05 5.02 8.57
N GLN A 113 11.09 4.58 9.28
CA GLN A 113 11.89 5.47 10.12
C GLN A 113 12.44 6.66 9.32
N LYS A 114 13.01 6.42 8.13
CA LYS A 114 13.51 7.48 7.25
C LYS A 114 12.45 8.53 6.92
N ILE A 115 11.23 8.14 6.55
CA ILE A 115 10.19 9.13 6.21
C ILE A 115 9.64 9.84 7.45
N LEU A 116 9.65 9.19 8.62
CA LEU A 116 9.31 9.83 9.90
C LEU A 116 10.32 10.90 10.28
N GLU A 117 11.61 10.61 10.16
CA GLU A 117 12.70 11.58 10.40
C GLU A 117 12.61 12.79 9.47
N LEU A 118 12.14 12.59 8.23
CA LEU A 118 11.91 13.65 7.26
C LEU A 118 10.57 14.39 7.46
N GLY A 119 9.68 13.89 8.33
CA GLY A 119 8.33 14.43 8.51
C GLY A 119 7.45 14.29 7.27
N LEU A 120 7.63 13.23 6.49
CA LEU A 120 6.94 13.00 5.22
C LEU A 120 6.02 11.77 5.27
N THR A 121 4.90 11.85 4.54
CA THR A 121 4.12 10.66 4.19
C THR A 121 4.75 9.89 3.04
N ILE A 122 4.34 8.63 2.80
CA ILE A 122 4.81 7.84 1.65
C ILE A 122 4.50 8.58 0.33
N GLY A 123 3.30 9.16 0.23
CA GLY A 123 2.87 9.95 -0.92
C GLY A 123 3.81 11.12 -1.22
N GLN A 124 4.16 11.89 -0.20
CA GLN A 124 5.07 13.02 -0.31
C GLN A 124 6.50 12.58 -0.66
N TYR A 125 7.01 11.54 0.02
CA TYR A 125 8.35 11.01 -0.24
C TYR A 125 8.49 10.57 -1.69
N PHE A 126 7.60 9.72 -2.20
CA PHE A 126 7.71 9.26 -3.58
C PHE A 126 7.45 10.34 -4.62
N TYR A 127 6.60 11.32 -4.33
CA TYR A 127 6.42 12.46 -5.23
C TYR A 127 7.72 13.29 -5.36
N GLN A 128 8.44 13.52 -4.26
CA GLN A 128 9.73 14.20 -4.29
C GLN A 128 10.77 13.39 -5.08
N GLN A 129 10.90 12.09 -4.81
CA GLN A 129 11.85 11.24 -5.54
C GLN A 129 11.56 11.20 -7.04
N LEU A 130 10.29 11.18 -7.44
CA LEU A 130 9.91 11.21 -8.86
C LEU A 130 10.10 12.56 -9.53
N LYS A 131 10.09 13.67 -8.77
CA LYS A 131 10.43 14.99 -9.30
C LYS A 131 11.92 15.13 -9.56
N GLU A 132 12.74 14.51 -8.73
CA GLU A 132 14.20 14.48 -8.87
C GLU A 132 14.63 13.52 -9.99
N ASP A 133 14.02 12.33 -10.05
CA ASP A 133 14.30 11.27 -11.02
C ASP A 133 13.00 10.56 -11.44
N ASP A 134 12.56 10.79 -12.67
CA ASP A 134 11.33 10.19 -13.21
C ASP A 134 11.41 8.65 -13.35
N THR A 135 12.63 8.11 -13.44
CA THR A 135 12.92 6.69 -13.55
C THR A 135 12.92 5.98 -12.19
N TYR A 136 12.77 6.72 -11.08
CA TYR A 136 12.82 6.18 -9.73
C TYR A 136 11.87 4.97 -9.53
N ARG A 137 12.43 3.90 -8.95
CA ARG A 137 11.79 2.59 -8.84
C ARG A 137 10.96 2.42 -7.57
N ILE A 138 9.70 2.84 -7.62
CA ILE A 138 8.77 2.73 -6.49
C ILE A 138 8.39 1.29 -6.14
N LYS A 139 8.27 0.39 -7.12
CA LYS A 139 7.74 -0.98 -6.91
C LYS A 139 8.58 -1.79 -5.91
N GLU A 140 9.87 -1.50 -5.79
CA GLU A 140 10.81 -2.20 -4.91
C GLU A 140 10.89 -1.56 -3.50
N GLN A 141 10.36 -0.34 -3.35
CA GLN A 141 10.39 0.42 -2.11
C GLN A 141 9.16 0.08 -1.25
N ILE A 142 9.24 -1.05 -0.56
CA ILE A 142 8.14 -1.58 0.24
C ILE A 142 8.18 -0.96 1.64
N PHE A 143 7.08 -0.30 2.01
CA PHE A 143 6.84 0.25 3.35
C PHE A 143 5.99 -0.70 4.21
N PRO A 144 6.11 -0.60 5.55
CA PRO A 144 5.27 -1.35 6.48
C PRO A 144 3.83 -0.83 6.45
N ARG A 145 2.86 -1.63 6.92
CA ARG A 145 1.43 -1.28 6.91
C ARG A 145 1.17 0.00 7.70
N GLU A 146 1.89 0.17 8.79
CA GLU A 146 1.82 1.28 9.72
C GLU A 146 2.02 2.61 8.98
N ALA A 147 3.07 2.72 8.15
CA ALA A 147 3.31 3.91 7.33
C ALA A 147 2.16 4.28 6.36
N TYR A 148 1.40 3.29 5.87
CA TYR A 148 0.21 3.56 5.04
C TYR A 148 -1.00 3.99 5.86
N ILE A 149 -1.09 3.55 7.12
CA ILE A 149 -2.12 4.01 8.06
C ILE A 149 -1.82 5.45 8.43
N ASP A 150 -0.57 5.77 8.80
CA ASP A 150 -0.14 7.14 9.13
C ASP A 150 -0.47 8.13 7.99
N GLU A 151 -0.17 7.76 6.74
CA GLU A 151 -0.53 8.60 5.59
C GLU A 151 -2.04 8.72 5.40
N PHE A 152 -2.79 7.63 5.58
CA PHE A 152 -4.25 7.69 5.49
C PHE A 152 -4.82 8.64 6.55
N ASP A 153 -4.34 8.55 7.79
CA ASP A 153 -4.77 9.40 8.89
C ASP A 153 -4.39 10.86 8.66
N ALA A 154 -3.20 11.13 8.12
CA ALA A 154 -2.79 12.47 7.71
C ALA A 154 -3.71 13.04 6.62
N ILE A 155 -4.03 12.25 5.59
CA ILE A 155 -4.97 12.64 4.52
C ILE A 155 -6.35 12.93 5.11
N ILE A 156 -6.89 12.03 5.93
CA ILE A 156 -8.21 12.22 6.54
C ILE A 156 -8.25 13.46 7.43
N THR A 157 -7.21 13.65 8.25
CA THR A 157 -7.08 14.82 9.13
C THR A 157 -7.06 16.13 8.34
N GLU A 158 -6.38 16.14 7.19
CA GLU A 158 -6.35 17.32 6.32
C GLU A 158 -7.67 17.52 5.59
N GLN A 159 -8.20 16.50 4.91
CA GLN A 159 -9.40 16.64 4.08
C GLN A 159 -10.68 16.91 4.89
N LYS A 160 -10.78 16.44 6.14
CA LYS A 160 -11.91 16.75 7.04
C LYS A 160 -12.04 18.24 7.37
N LYS A 161 -10.98 19.03 7.18
CA LYS A 161 -11.05 20.50 7.37
C LYS A 161 -11.83 21.18 6.24
N HIS A 162 -11.90 20.53 5.08
CA HIS A 162 -12.41 21.10 3.83
C HIS A 162 -13.76 20.55 3.39
N TYR A 163 -14.16 19.41 3.95
CA TYR A 163 -15.36 18.67 3.61
C TYR A 163 -16.15 18.32 4.88
N PRO A 164 -17.48 18.49 4.86
CA PRO A 164 -18.36 18.20 6.00
C PRO A 164 -18.40 16.70 6.35
#